data_AF-A0A2G3PHN1-F1
#
_entry.id   AF-A0A2G3PHN1-F1
#
_cell.length_a   1.000
_cell.length_b   1.000
_cell.length_c   1.000
_cell.angle_alpha   90.00
_cell.angle_beta   90.00
_cell.angle_gamma   90.00
#
_symmetry.space_group_name_H-M   'P 1'
#
loop_
_entity.id
_entity.type
_entity.pdbx_description
1 polymer ?
#
loop_
_entity_poly.entity_id
_entity_poly.type
_entity_poly.pdbx_seq_one_letter_code
_entity_poly.pdbx_strand_id
1 'polypeptide(L)'
;MSTTPGSGDADGEDDGATGSRAEHGDDHEPDDRRRELPGDGPDDDSDDGYDDADDDLGDDFGDDFADDDLDDRPVGDHGQRLRPTSTAGPLSPLTSRVGRFRQSAAELRQSLAGEASARAASSKLRERGLDESEPSTFLESDEPGTPTDVPPDLTAAAFFDVDNTLVQGASIVHFARGLAARDYFSYRDVMEFVWAQAKFRMTGRENSEDVAQGREKALSFIAGRETDELVRLGEEIFDEFIADKIWPGTRTLAQMHLDAGQQVWLVTATPVELAQTIADRLGLTGALGTVAESVDGVFTGRLVGDILHGLGKAHAVRTLAIREGLNLKRCTAYSDSHNDVPMLSLVGTAVAINPDADLREVARVRGWEIRDYRTARKAAKIGVPTAVLLGAAGGGAAAAVRHLRR
;
A
#
# COMPACT_ATOMS: atom_id res chain seq x y z
N MET A 1 -29.53 45.75 35.10
CA MET A 1 -30.32 47.01 35.14
C MET A 1 -31.00 47.13 33.79
N SER A 2 -32.33 47.30 33.81
CA SER A 2 -33.22 47.64 32.66
C SER A 2 -33.38 46.52 31.62
N THR A 3 -34.56 46.09 31.13
CA THR A 3 -35.94 46.63 31.15
C THR A 3 -36.86 45.53 30.57
N THR A 4 -38.05 45.33 31.14
CA THR A 4 -39.24 44.71 30.51
C THR A 4 -39.84 45.67 29.44
N PRO A 5 -40.85 45.32 28.59
CA PRO A 5 -42.01 44.40 28.75
C PRO A 5 -42.26 43.49 27.51
N GLY A 6 -43.20 42.54 27.40
CA GLY A 6 -44.66 42.46 27.67
C GLY A 6 -45.25 41.57 26.56
N SER A 7 -45.83 40.40 26.88
CA SER A 7 -47.28 40.12 27.04
C SER A 7 -48.08 40.02 25.73
N GLY A 8 -48.77 38.90 25.50
CA GLY A 8 -49.82 38.78 24.48
C GLY A 8 -50.24 37.35 24.17
N ASP A 9 -51.23 36.84 24.91
CA ASP A 9 -51.78 35.49 24.88
C ASP A 9 -52.71 35.15 23.68
N ALA A 10 -52.95 33.83 23.57
CA ALA A 10 -54.24 33.15 23.32
C ALA A 10 -54.71 32.80 21.88
N ASP A 11 -54.79 31.48 21.69
CA ASP A 11 -55.94 30.65 21.28
C ASP A 11 -56.62 30.80 19.91
N GLY A 12 -56.83 29.65 19.27
CA GLY A 12 -57.78 29.48 18.16
C GLY A 12 -57.64 28.15 17.42
N GLU A 13 -58.36 27.11 17.87
CA GLU A 13 -58.83 25.96 17.06
C GLU A 13 -59.75 26.43 15.92
N ASP A 14 -59.75 25.75 14.75
CA ASP A 14 -60.93 25.01 14.23
C ASP A 14 -60.68 24.36 12.83
N ASP A 15 -61.48 23.32 12.60
CA ASP A 15 -61.64 22.27 11.59
C ASP A 15 -61.61 22.58 10.07
N GLY A 16 -61.45 21.52 9.27
CA GLY A 16 -62.01 21.49 7.90
C GLY A 16 -61.52 20.41 6.94
N ALA A 17 -62.31 19.35 6.76
CA ALA A 17 -62.11 18.21 5.85
C ALA A 17 -62.48 18.46 4.36
N THR A 18 -62.10 17.50 3.49
CA THR A 18 -62.61 17.10 2.14
C THR A 18 -61.43 16.97 1.15
N GLY A 19 -61.20 15.93 0.34
CA GLY A 19 -62.02 14.86 -0.21
C GLY A 19 -61.94 14.94 -1.75
N SER A 20 -61.32 13.96 -2.43
CA SER A 20 -61.74 13.45 -3.76
C SER A 20 -60.70 12.52 -4.41
N ARG A 21 -61.23 11.39 -4.89
CA ARG A 21 -60.66 10.32 -5.71
C ARG A 21 -61.03 10.58 -7.18
N ALA A 22 -60.15 10.26 -8.14
CA ALA A 22 -60.58 9.88 -9.49
C ALA A 22 -59.49 9.09 -10.23
N GLU A 23 -59.81 7.82 -10.50
CA GLU A 23 -59.26 6.98 -11.55
C GLU A 23 -59.86 7.40 -12.91
N HIS A 24 -59.09 7.35 -14.00
CA HIS A 24 -59.60 7.05 -15.36
C HIS A 24 -58.46 6.59 -16.27
N GLY A 25 -58.57 5.36 -16.77
CA GLY A 25 -57.87 4.90 -17.97
C GLY A 25 -58.69 5.21 -19.22
N ASP A 26 -58.01 5.22 -20.37
CA ASP A 26 -58.31 4.41 -21.56
C ASP A 26 -57.69 5.04 -22.83
N ASP A 27 -56.82 4.24 -23.45
CA ASP A 27 -56.81 3.84 -24.86
C ASP A 27 -56.96 4.88 -25.98
N HIS A 28 -55.87 5.08 -26.76
CA HIS A 28 -55.92 5.12 -28.23
C HIS A 28 -54.52 5.01 -28.88
N GLU A 29 -54.20 3.81 -29.38
CA GLU A 29 -53.44 3.59 -30.63
C GLU A 29 -54.49 3.25 -31.73
N PRO A 30 -54.20 3.22 -33.06
CA PRO A 30 -52.90 3.11 -33.74
C PRO A 30 -52.73 4.00 -35.01
N ASP A 31 -51.51 4.09 -35.57
CA ASP A 31 -51.36 4.05 -37.04
C ASP A 31 -49.95 3.59 -37.48
N ASP A 32 -49.99 2.77 -38.52
CA ASP A 32 -49.07 1.79 -39.05
C ASP A 32 -48.31 2.39 -40.25
N ARG A 33 -46.98 2.41 -40.22
CA ARG A 33 -46.16 2.47 -41.45
C ARG A 33 -44.90 1.62 -41.35
N ARG A 34 -45.04 0.40 -41.83
CA ARG A 34 -43.97 -0.50 -42.31
C ARG A 34 -43.05 0.15 -43.36
N ARG A 35 -41.76 -0.20 -43.31
CA ARG A 35 -40.83 -0.45 -44.44
C ARG A 35 -39.52 -1.02 -43.86
N GLU A 36 -39.36 -2.34 -43.89
CA GLU A 36 -38.60 -3.12 -44.90
C GLU A 36 -37.07 -2.93 -44.80
N LEU A 37 -36.40 -3.98 -44.29
CA LEU A 37 -34.97 -4.30 -44.47
C LEU A 37 -34.67 -4.57 -45.96
N PRO A 38 -33.43 -4.35 -46.47
CA PRO A 38 -32.42 -5.42 -46.41
C PRO A 38 -30.94 -4.95 -46.41
N GLY A 39 -30.01 -5.87 -46.12
CA GLY A 39 -28.70 -5.93 -46.80
C GLY A 39 -27.45 -6.06 -45.93
N ASP A 40 -26.82 -7.23 -46.01
CA ASP A 40 -25.52 -7.62 -45.46
C ASP A 40 -24.29 -6.90 -46.09
N GLY A 41 -23.33 -6.54 -45.22
CA GLY A 41 -21.86 -6.62 -45.39
C GLY A 41 -21.11 -5.49 -46.14
N PRO A 42 -19.76 -5.44 -46.07
CA PRO A 42 -18.83 -6.04 -45.10
C PRO A 42 -18.06 -4.98 -44.27
N ASP A 43 -17.60 -5.37 -43.08
CA ASP A 43 -16.69 -4.59 -42.24
C ASP A 43 -15.27 -4.60 -42.84
N ASP A 44 -14.66 -3.42 -42.93
CA ASP A 44 -13.32 -3.17 -43.47
C ASP A 44 -12.28 -3.29 -42.35
N ASP A 45 -11.38 -4.24 -42.52
CA ASP A 45 -10.19 -4.49 -41.71
C ASP A 45 -9.23 -3.29 -41.83
N SER A 46 -8.91 -2.63 -40.71
CA SER A 46 -7.64 -1.91 -40.57
C SER A 46 -6.89 -2.43 -39.35
N ASP A 47 -5.97 -3.31 -39.71
CA ASP A 47 -4.84 -3.87 -39.00
C ASP A 47 -3.87 -2.76 -38.57
N ASP A 48 -3.77 -2.51 -37.26
CA ASP A 48 -2.63 -1.83 -36.64
C ASP A 48 -2.14 -2.71 -35.48
N GLY A 49 -1.28 -3.67 -35.84
CA GLY A 49 -0.64 -4.59 -34.92
C GLY A 49 0.32 -3.90 -33.95
N TYR A 50 0.15 -4.20 -32.67
CA TYR A 50 1.25 -4.27 -31.71
C TYR A 50 1.18 -5.62 -31.00
N ASP A 51 2.17 -6.46 -31.31
CA ASP A 51 2.50 -7.70 -30.60
C ASP A 51 2.77 -7.38 -29.12
N ASP A 52 1.79 -7.62 -28.25
CA ASP A 52 2.06 -7.86 -26.82
C ASP A 52 2.48 -9.34 -26.69
N ALA A 53 3.77 -9.58 -26.96
CA ALA A 53 4.42 -10.81 -26.58
C ALA A 53 4.43 -10.92 -25.06
N ASP A 54 3.84 -12.01 -24.57
CA ASP A 54 3.97 -12.50 -23.21
C ASP A 54 5.45 -12.53 -22.77
N ASP A 55 5.78 -11.83 -21.69
CA ASP A 55 6.94 -12.16 -20.87
C ASP A 55 6.45 -12.63 -19.49
N ASP A 56 6.32 -13.95 -19.40
CA ASP A 56 6.20 -14.74 -18.21
C ASP A 56 7.57 -14.70 -17.50
N LEU A 57 7.79 -13.68 -16.65
CA LEU A 57 8.95 -13.63 -15.76
C LEU A 57 8.50 -13.96 -14.34
N GLY A 58 8.73 -15.23 -13.98
CA GLY A 58 8.79 -15.64 -12.59
C GLY A 58 10.00 -14.97 -11.95
N ASP A 59 9.74 -13.99 -11.09
CA ASP A 59 10.75 -13.45 -10.22
C ASP A 59 10.98 -14.42 -9.04
N ASP A 60 11.99 -15.26 -9.24
CA ASP A 60 12.68 -16.03 -8.20
C ASP A 60 13.63 -15.08 -7.46
N PHE A 61 13.12 -14.36 -6.46
CA PHE A 61 13.95 -13.63 -5.50
C PHE A 61 14.36 -14.59 -4.37
N GLY A 62 15.32 -15.47 -4.68
CA GLY A 62 16.05 -16.24 -3.68
C GLY A 62 17.38 -15.56 -3.40
N ASP A 63 17.49 -14.84 -2.28
CA ASP A 63 18.78 -14.37 -1.78
C ASP A 63 19.23 -15.24 -0.60
N ASP A 64 20.15 -16.14 -0.94
CA ASP A 64 20.97 -16.95 -0.05
C ASP A 64 21.76 -16.08 0.93
N PHE A 65 21.38 -16.11 2.21
CA PHE A 65 22.32 -15.86 3.30
C PHE A 65 23.08 -17.16 3.58
N ALA A 66 24.23 -17.33 2.92
CA ALA A 66 25.13 -18.44 3.18
C ALA A 66 25.71 -18.38 4.60
N ASP A 67 25.46 -19.46 5.34
CA ASP A 67 26.08 -19.81 6.61
C ASP A 67 27.60 -20.02 6.45
N ASP A 68 28.34 -19.44 7.40
CA ASP A 68 29.79 -19.52 7.53
C ASP A 68 30.16 -20.80 8.30
N ASP A 69 30.13 -21.96 7.63
CA ASP A 69 30.61 -23.23 8.17
C ASP A 69 32.08 -23.49 7.75
N LEU A 70 33.00 -23.30 8.68
CA LEU A 70 34.38 -23.79 8.59
C LEU A 70 34.45 -25.21 9.18
N ASP A 71 34.60 -26.18 8.28
CA ASP A 71 34.88 -27.59 8.56
C ASP A 71 36.39 -27.78 8.85
N ASP A 72 36.75 -28.29 10.04
CA ASP A 72 37.99 -29.07 10.17
C ASP A 72 37.87 -30.13 11.28
N ARG A 73 38.15 -31.37 10.89
CA ARG A 73 37.86 -32.62 11.63
C ARG A 73 38.96 -32.98 12.65
N PRO A 74 38.68 -33.87 13.63
CA PRO A 74 39.58 -34.14 14.75
C PRO A 74 40.59 -35.27 14.47
N VAL A 75 41.80 -35.16 15.02
CA VAL A 75 42.77 -36.27 15.13
C VAL A 75 43.41 -36.25 16.52
N GLY A 76 43.46 -37.43 17.16
CA GLY A 76 43.79 -37.63 18.57
C GLY A 76 45.28 -37.75 18.92
N ASP A 77 45.52 -37.46 20.20
CA ASP A 77 46.49 -37.94 21.21
C ASP A 77 47.77 -38.70 20.79
N HIS A 78 48.94 -38.19 21.22
CA HIS A 78 49.84 -38.86 22.19
C HIS A 78 51.14 -38.07 22.50
N GLY A 79 51.27 -37.69 23.78
CA GLY A 79 52.47 -37.82 24.62
C GLY A 79 53.81 -37.16 24.24
N GLN A 80 54.24 -36.17 25.03
CA GLN A 80 55.37 -36.34 25.98
C GLN A 80 55.64 -35.07 26.83
N ARG A 81 55.97 -35.33 28.10
CA ARG A 81 56.41 -34.38 29.14
C ARG A 81 57.73 -33.70 28.77
N LEU A 82 57.94 -32.46 29.22
CA LEU A 82 58.86 -32.09 30.33
C LEU A 82 58.77 -30.56 30.62
N ARG A 83 58.79 -30.23 31.92
CA ARG A 83 58.71 -28.88 32.56
C ARG A 83 60.12 -28.25 32.71
N PRO A 84 60.32 -27.11 33.42
CA PRO A 84 59.65 -25.79 33.44
C PRO A 84 60.68 -24.62 33.40
N THR A 85 60.27 -23.39 33.07
CA THR A 85 60.85 -22.18 33.72
C THR A 85 59.91 -20.98 33.71
N SER A 86 59.60 -20.55 34.93
CA SER A 86 59.13 -19.25 35.42
C SER A 86 59.43 -18.04 34.53
N THR A 87 58.42 -17.22 34.24
CA THR A 87 58.43 -15.77 34.54
C THR A 87 57.03 -15.13 34.41
N ALA A 88 56.74 -14.26 35.37
CA ALA A 88 55.65 -13.29 35.51
C ALA A 88 54.68 -13.06 34.33
N GLY A 89 53.38 -13.21 34.60
CA GLY A 89 52.34 -12.59 33.79
C GLY A 89 52.35 -11.06 33.92
N PRO A 90 51.86 -10.37 32.89
CA PRO A 90 50.67 -9.57 33.11
C PRO A 90 49.64 -9.72 31.98
N LEU A 91 48.38 -9.90 32.39
CA LEU A 91 47.15 -9.41 31.76
C LEU A 91 47.04 -9.58 30.24
N SER A 92 46.55 -10.75 29.81
CA SER A 92 45.82 -10.87 28.55
C SER A 92 44.61 -9.92 28.59
N PRO A 93 44.31 -9.17 27.51
CA PRO A 93 43.12 -8.33 27.51
C PRO A 93 41.89 -9.23 27.47
N LEU A 94 41.22 -9.34 28.62
CA LEU A 94 39.82 -9.73 28.77
C LEU A 94 38.94 -8.64 28.13
N THR A 95 39.03 -8.46 26.81
CA THR A 95 38.15 -7.55 26.06
C THR A 95 37.20 -8.27 25.12
N SER A 96 37.24 -9.61 25.04
CA SER A 96 36.35 -10.38 24.15
C SER A 96 34.96 -10.69 24.73
N ARG A 97 34.52 -10.06 25.83
CA ARG A 97 33.19 -10.30 26.42
C ARG A 97 32.35 -9.06 26.80
N VAL A 98 32.75 -7.87 26.36
CA VAL A 98 31.99 -6.62 26.58
C VAL A 98 31.75 -5.89 25.26
N GLY A 99 30.99 -6.52 24.34
CA GLY A 99 30.79 -5.96 23.00
C GLY A 99 29.52 -6.36 22.26
N ARG A 100 28.50 -6.91 22.95
CA ARG A 100 27.22 -7.33 22.34
C ARG A 100 26.07 -6.35 22.59
N PHE A 101 26.38 -5.06 22.76
CA PHE A 101 25.42 -3.99 23.10
C PHE A 101 25.49 -2.77 22.17
N ARG A 102 26.20 -2.86 21.04
CA ARG A 102 26.21 -1.78 20.06
C ARG A 102 25.37 -2.20 18.86
N GLN A 103 24.29 -1.45 18.62
CA GLN A 103 23.56 -1.52 17.35
C GLN A 103 24.56 -1.28 16.21
N SER A 104 24.38 -2.00 15.11
CA SER A 104 25.12 -1.73 13.89
C SER A 104 24.72 -0.35 13.33
N ALA A 105 25.58 0.24 12.49
CA ALA A 105 25.25 1.50 11.83
C ALA A 105 24.00 1.40 10.94
N ALA A 106 23.74 0.22 10.35
CA ALA A 106 22.54 -0.02 9.56
C ALA A 106 21.27 -0.04 10.43
N GLU A 107 21.31 -0.73 11.58
CA GLU A 107 20.19 -0.74 12.54
C GLU A 107 19.89 0.65 13.11
N LEU A 108 20.94 1.46 13.37
CA LEU A 108 20.76 2.84 13.81
C LEU A 108 20.09 3.68 12.72
N ARG A 109 20.51 3.56 11.46
CA ARG A 109 19.87 4.26 10.33
C ARG A 109 18.41 3.86 10.16
N GLN A 110 18.09 2.58 10.28
CA GLN A 110 16.70 2.09 10.25
C GLN A 110 15.87 2.60 11.44
N SER A 111 16.46 2.69 12.64
CA SER A 111 15.78 3.28 13.80
C SER A 111 15.50 4.78 13.58
N LEU A 112 16.46 5.52 13.03
CA LEU A 112 16.28 6.94 12.67
C LEU A 112 15.20 7.12 11.60
N ALA A 113 15.16 6.24 10.59
CA ALA A 113 14.12 6.24 9.57
C ALA A 113 12.73 6.05 10.20
N GLY A 114 12.60 5.04 11.08
CA GLY A 114 11.33 4.75 11.74
C GLY A 114 10.85 5.88 12.67
N GLU A 115 11.76 6.47 13.44
CA GLU A 115 11.47 7.61 14.31
C GLU A 115 11.07 8.85 13.50
N ALA A 116 11.74 9.13 12.38
CA ALA A 116 11.40 10.23 11.49
C ALA A 116 10.01 10.05 10.87
N SER A 117 9.72 8.85 10.37
CA SER A 117 8.43 8.49 9.78
C SER A 117 7.28 8.64 10.79
N ALA A 118 7.43 8.09 11.99
CA ALA A 118 6.43 8.21 13.05
C ALA A 118 6.23 9.67 13.51
N ARG A 119 7.29 10.48 13.52
CA ARG A 119 7.17 11.92 13.81
C ARG A 119 6.37 12.64 12.73
N ALA A 120 6.68 12.39 11.46
CA ALA A 120 5.94 12.99 10.33
C ALA A 120 4.45 12.62 10.39
N ALA A 121 4.14 11.35 10.66
CA ALA A 121 2.78 10.84 10.83
C ALA A 121 2.00 11.55 11.95
N SER A 122 2.56 11.60 13.18
CA SER A 122 1.88 12.26 14.31
C SER A 122 1.76 13.78 14.10
N SER A 123 2.71 14.44 13.43
CA SER A 123 2.58 15.86 13.09
C SER A 123 1.42 16.09 12.14
N LYS A 124 1.31 15.30 11.06
CA LYS A 124 0.20 15.40 10.10
C LYS A 124 -1.16 15.12 10.74
N LEU A 125 -1.25 14.11 11.61
CA LEU A 125 -2.49 13.83 12.34
C LEU A 125 -2.91 15.01 13.23
N ARG A 126 -1.96 15.66 13.91
CA ARG A 126 -2.24 16.85 14.72
C ARG A 126 -2.69 18.03 13.88
N GLU A 127 -2.08 18.27 12.73
CA GLU A 127 -2.50 19.32 11.79
C GLU A 127 -3.98 19.12 11.40
N ARG A 128 -4.38 17.88 11.06
CA ARG A 128 -5.78 17.55 10.75
C ARG A 128 -6.71 17.81 11.95
N GLY A 129 -6.33 17.37 13.14
CA GLY A 129 -7.14 17.59 14.35
C GLY A 129 -7.25 19.06 14.79
N LEU A 130 -6.28 19.91 14.42
CA LEU A 130 -6.36 21.36 14.65
C LEU A 130 -7.34 22.02 13.68
N ASP A 131 -7.37 21.61 12.41
CA ASP A 131 -8.27 22.13 11.39
C ASP A 131 -9.74 21.81 11.71
N GLU A 132 -10.00 20.64 12.31
CA GLU A 132 -11.34 20.26 12.81
C GLU A 132 -11.75 21.01 14.10
N SER A 133 -10.83 21.69 14.77
CA SER A 133 -11.06 22.38 16.05
C SER A 133 -11.31 23.89 15.95
N GLU A 134 -11.14 24.49 14.77
CA GLU A 134 -11.56 25.86 14.49
C GLU A 134 -13.09 25.92 14.32
N PRO A 135 -13.81 26.88 14.94
CA PRO A 135 -15.25 27.00 14.75
C PRO A 135 -15.54 27.48 13.33
N SER A 136 -15.74 26.53 12.42
CA SER A 136 -16.18 26.80 11.06
C SER A 136 -17.56 27.47 11.13
N THR A 137 -17.56 28.78 10.87
CA THR A 137 -18.76 29.58 10.68
C THR A 137 -19.26 29.31 9.26
N PHE A 138 -19.74 28.09 8.98
CA PHE A 138 -20.28 27.71 7.68
C PHE A 138 -21.53 26.87 7.86
N LEU A 139 -22.64 27.52 7.50
CA LEU A 139 -23.96 27.03 7.06
C LEU A 139 -24.27 25.55 7.32
N GLU A 140 -25.28 25.33 8.16
CA GLU A 140 -26.06 24.10 8.27
C GLU A 140 -26.43 23.56 6.87
N SER A 141 -25.65 22.61 6.38
CA SER A 141 -26.09 21.65 5.37
C SER A 141 -26.59 20.42 6.11
N ASP A 142 -27.92 20.28 6.11
CA ASP A 142 -28.73 19.32 6.85
C ASP A 142 -28.71 17.91 6.22
N GLU A 143 -27.51 17.34 6.01
CA GLU A 143 -27.35 15.91 5.70
C GLU A 143 -26.32 15.30 6.64
N PRO A 144 -26.74 14.84 7.84
CA PRO A 144 -25.87 14.06 8.70
C PRO A 144 -25.59 12.71 8.02
N GLY A 145 -24.38 12.56 7.48
CA GLY A 145 -23.83 11.23 7.25
C GLY A 145 -23.99 10.44 8.55
N THR A 146 -24.66 9.29 8.49
CA THR A 146 -25.04 8.49 9.66
C THR A 146 -23.86 8.41 10.62
N PRO A 147 -23.96 8.98 11.85
CA PRO A 147 -22.91 8.81 12.84
C PRO A 147 -22.76 7.31 13.06
N THR A 148 -21.58 6.77 12.79
CA THR A 148 -21.28 5.38 13.14
C THR A 148 -21.46 5.30 14.65
N ASP A 149 -22.51 4.60 15.12
CA ASP A 149 -22.87 4.46 16.54
C ASP A 149 -21.84 3.61 17.33
N VAL A 150 -20.64 3.42 16.75
CA VAL A 150 -19.53 2.63 17.26
C VAL A 150 -18.54 3.58 17.95
N PRO A 151 -18.33 3.45 19.26
CA PRO A 151 -17.35 4.26 19.97
C PRO A 151 -15.93 4.04 19.41
N PRO A 152 -15.11 5.10 19.26
CA PRO A 152 -13.72 4.96 18.82
C PRO A 152 -12.90 4.04 19.74
N ASP A 153 -12.16 3.10 19.16
CA ASP A 153 -11.15 2.30 19.87
C ASP A 153 -9.79 2.99 19.79
N LEU A 154 -9.54 3.86 20.75
CA LEU A 154 -8.31 4.66 20.83
C LEU A 154 -7.04 3.83 21.11
N THR A 155 -7.16 2.51 21.30
CA THR A 155 -6.04 1.65 21.71
C THR A 155 -5.67 0.57 20.71
N ALA A 156 -6.39 0.47 19.59
CA ALA A 156 -6.13 -0.50 18.55
C ALA A 156 -5.95 0.19 17.19
N ALA A 157 -5.14 -0.44 16.34
CA ALA A 157 -4.90 0.04 15.00
C ALA A 157 -4.63 -1.12 14.02
N ALA A 158 -4.80 -0.85 12.74
CA ALA A 158 -4.38 -1.72 11.67
C ALA A 158 -3.27 -1.07 10.84
N PHE A 159 -2.20 -1.82 10.60
CA PHE A 159 -1.03 -1.39 9.83
C PHE A 159 -1.00 -2.15 8.50
N PHE A 160 -0.99 -1.42 7.38
CA PHE A 160 -0.99 -2.02 6.05
C PHE A 160 0.29 -1.65 5.32
N ASP A 161 1.02 -2.65 4.85
CA ASP A 161 1.95 -2.41 3.74
C ASP A 161 1.19 -1.95 2.48
N VAL A 162 1.89 -1.26 1.60
CA VAL A 162 1.30 -0.65 0.41
C VAL A 162 1.53 -1.52 -0.82
N ASP A 163 2.79 -1.74 -1.17
CA ASP A 163 3.16 -2.38 -2.43
C ASP A 163 2.78 -3.86 -2.40
N ASN A 164 2.13 -4.37 -3.45
CA ASN A 164 1.55 -5.72 -3.56
C ASN A 164 0.53 -6.15 -2.48
N THR A 165 0.42 -5.41 -1.38
CA THR A 165 -0.51 -5.64 -0.26
C THR A 165 -1.80 -4.84 -0.46
N LEU A 166 -1.73 -3.51 -0.50
CA LEU A 166 -2.87 -2.62 -0.74
C LEU A 166 -3.00 -2.26 -2.22
N VAL A 167 -1.88 -1.94 -2.86
CA VAL A 167 -1.76 -1.54 -4.26
C VAL A 167 -1.14 -2.68 -5.06
N GLN A 168 -1.59 -2.89 -6.29
CA GLN A 168 -1.02 -3.88 -7.18
C GLN A 168 0.31 -3.39 -7.76
N GLY A 169 1.39 -4.15 -7.53
CA GLY A 169 2.74 -3.75 -7.93
C GLY A 169 3.31 -2.66 -7.02
N ALA A 170 4.50 -2.19 -7.38
CA ALA A 170 5.21 -1.15 -6.64
C ALA A 170 4.62 0.24 -6.93
N SER A 171 4.14 0.91 -5.89
CA SER A 171 3.59 2.28 -5.92
C SER A 171 4.60 3.29 -6.47
N ILE A 172 5.89 3.14 -6.13
CA ILE A 172 6.95 4.03 -6.65
C ILE A 172 7.09 3.93 -8.18
N VAL A 173 6.81 2.76 -8.78
CA VAL A 173 6.84 2.58 -10.23
C VAL A 173 5.66 3.28 -10.88
N HIS A 174 4.45 3.17 -10.33
CA HIS A 174 3.29 3.93 -10.82
C HIS A 174 3.52 5.43 -10.69
N PHE A 175 4.14 5.86 -9.59
CA PHE A 175 4.51 7.25 -9.38
C PHE A 175 5.52 7.74 -10.40
N ALA A 176 6.61 7.00 -10.62
CA ALA A 176 7.60 7.33 -11.63
C ALA A 176 7.00 7.40 -13.05
N ARG A 177 6.05 6.52 -13.39
CA ARG A 177 5.32 6.57 -14.67
C ARG A 177 4.46 7.83 -14.77
N GLY A 178 3.75 8.19 -13.71
CA GLY A 178 2.95 9.41 -13.65
C GLY A 178 3.79 10.69 -13.79
N LEU A 179 4.98 10.73 -13.17
CA LEU A 179 5.95 11.81 -13.34
C LEU A 179 6.50 11.87 -14.78
N ALA A 180 6.85 10.73 -15.37
CA ALA A 180 7.34 10.67 -16.74
C ALA A 180 6.28 11.14 -17.76
N ALA A 181 5.01 10.82 -17.54
CA ALA A 181 3.90 11.28 -18.38
C ALA A 181 3.68 12.81 -18.34
N ARG A 182 4.28 13.50 -17.36
CA ARG A 182 4.19 14.94 -17.14
C ARG A 182 5.49 15.69 -17.51
N ASP A 183 6.37 15.05 -18.29
CA ASP A 183 7.70 15.57 -18.66
C ASP A 183 8.56 15.99 -17.45
N TYR A 184 8.30 15.39 -16.28
CA TYR A 184 9.00 15.71 -15.04
C TYR A 184 10.47 15.23 -15.06
N PHE A 185 10.74 14.21 -15.86
CA PHE A 185 12.07 13.75 -16.21
C PHE A 185 12.45 14.29 -17.58
N SER A 186 13.67 14.79 -17.74
CA SER A 186 14.15 15.11 -19.08
C SER A 186 14.32 13.84 -19.89
N TYR A 187 14.22 13.93 -21.22
CA TYR A 187 14.49 12.80 -22.11
C TYR A 187 15.86 12.14 -21.84
N ARG A 188 16.85 12.92 -21.38
CA ARG A 188 18.17 12.40 -21.00
C ARG A 188 18.11 11.55 -19.74
N ASP A 189 17.33 11.96 -18.74
CA ASP A 189 17.18 11.24 -17.47
C ASP A 189 16.49 9.88 -17.69
N VAL A 190 15.44 9.87 -18.52
CA VAL A 190 14.73 8.65 -18.91
C VAL A 190 15.66 7.72 -19.69
N MET A 191 16.41 8.25 -20.66
CA MET A 191 17.33 7.45 -21.46
C MET A 191 18.47 6.85 -20.64
N GLU A 192 18.99 7.60 -19.66
CA GLU A 192 20.04 7.12 -18.76
C GLU A 192 19.51 6.04 -17.81
N PHE A 193 18.26 6.17 -17.34
CA PHE A 193 17.59 5.14 -16.54
C PHE A 193 17.35 3.86 -17.34
N VAL A 194 16.83 3.97 -18.57
CA VAL A 194 16.65 2.85 -19.50
C VAL A 194 17.99 2.17 -19.81
N TRP A 195 19.05 2.95 -20.02
CA TRP A 195 20.39 2.43 -20.24
C TRP A 195 20.94 1.70 -19.00
N ALA A 196 20.73 2.25 -17.80
CA ALA A 196 21.13 1.59 -16.55
C ALA A 196 20.39 0.26 -16.36
N GLN A 197 19.09 0.21 -16.65
CA GLN A 197 18.27 -1.01 -16.61
C GLN A 197 18.67 -2.03 -17.70
N ALA A 198 18.99 -1.58 -18.92
CA ALA A 198 19.49 -2.45 -19.98
C ALA A 198 20.88 -3.02 -19.65
N LYS A 199 21.78 -2.18 -19.12
CA LYS A 199 23.09 -2.59 -18.62
C LYS A 199 22.94 -3.61 -17.50
N PHE A 200 22.03 -3.36 -16.55
CA PHE A 200 21.73 -4.27 -15.45
C PHE A 200 21.33 -5.67 -15.95
N ARG A 201 20.35 -5.73 -16.85
CA ARG A 201 19.91 -6.98 -17.51
C ARG A 201 21.06 -7.70 -18.23
N MET A 202 22.04 -6.97 -18.75
CA MET A 202 23.20 -7.54 -19.43
C MET A 202 24.34 -7.96 -18.48
N THR A 203 24.52 -7.30 -17.34
CA THR A 203 25.67 -7.52 -16.46
C THR A 203 25.37 -8.37 -15.22
N GLY A 204 24.10 -8.53 -14.85
CA GLY A 204 23.62 -9.51 -13.85
C GLY A 204 24.30 -9.45 -12.48
N ARG A 205 24.85 -8.29 -12.10
CA ARG A 205 25.52 -8.07 -10.81
C ARG A 205 24.79 -6.96 -10.10
N GLU A 206 24.08 -7.30 -9.04
CA GLU A 206 23.71 -6.35 -7.99
C GLU A 206 24.85 -6.31 -6.97
N ASN A 207 25.51 -5.16 -6.84
CA ASN A 207 26.26 -4.84 -5.64
C ASN A 207 25.43 -3.87 -4.79
N SER A 208 25.63 -3.92 -3.47
CA SER A 208 25.04 -2.94 -2.53
C SER A 208 25.37 -1.47 -2.88
N GLU A 209 26.46 -1.23 -3.63
CA GLU A 209 26.82 0.07 -4.19
C GLU A 209 25.86 0.55 -5.29
N ASP A 210 25.26 -0.35 -6.06
CA ASP A 210 24.34 0.00 -7.16
C ASP A 210 22.97 0.43 -6.61
N VAL A 211 22.50 -0.20 -5.53
CA VAL A 211 21.28 0.19 -4.81
C VAL A 211 21.44 1.56 -4.14
N ALA A 212 22.60 1.82 -3.53
CA ALA A 212 22.92 3.10 -2.94
C ALA A 212 22.98 4.22 -4.00
N GLN A 213 23.61 3.96 -5.15
CA GLN A 213 23.64 4.90 -6.29
C GLN A 213 22.24 5.15 -6.87
N GLY A 214 21.42 4.11 -7.04
CA GLY A 214 20.05 4.23 -7.53
C GLY A 214 19.18 5.12 -6.63
N ARG A 215 19.30 4.94 -5.31
CA ARG A 215 18.64 5.79 -4.31
C ARG A 215 19.13 7.23 -4.36
N GLU A 216 20.44 7.46 -4.36
CA GLU A 216 21.01 8.82 -4.40
C GLU A 216 20.59 9.56 -5.66
N LYS A 217 20.57 8.85 -6.80
CA LYS A 217 20.06 9.38 -8.06
C LYS A 217 18.58 9.71 -7.99
N ALA A 218 17.74 8.83 -7.43
CA ALA A 218 16.30 9.12 -7.23
C ALA A 218 16.08 10.38 -6.39
N LEU A 219 16.86 10.56 -5.31
CA LEU A 219 16.77 11.72 -4.43
C LEU A 219 17.29 13.01 -5.07
N SER A 220 18.26 12.89 -5.97
CA SER A 220 18.77 14.05 -6.72
C SER A 220 17.71 14.72 -7.60
N PHE A 221 16.69 13.98 -8.07
CA PHE A 221 15.60 14.52 -8.88
C PHE A 221 14.62 15.40 -8.09
N ILE A 222 14.46 15.12 -6.80
CA ILE A 222 13.60 15.91 -5.91
C ILE A 222 14.37 17.02 -5.19
N ALA A 223 15.71 16.97 -5.20
CA ALA A 223 16.53 17.97 -4.53
C ALA A 223 16.27 19.39 -5.07
N GLY A 224 16.07 20.34 -4.16
CA GLY A 224 15.78 21.73 -4.48
C GLY A 224 14.34 22.02 -4.87
N ARG A 225 13.45 21.03 -4.81
CA ARG A 225 12.02 21.19 -5.09
C ARG A 225 11.19 21.34 -3.82
N GLU A 226 10.04 22.00 -3.96
CA GLU A 226 9.10 22.19 -2.86
C GLU A 226 8.41 20.86 -2.51
N THR A 227 8.20 20.61 -1.22
CA THR A 227 7.46 19.44 -0.74
C THR A 227 6.03 19.44 -1.27
N ASP A 228 5.42 20.63 -1.37
CA ASP A 228 4.04 20.82 -1.82
C ASP A 228 3.87 20.56 -3.31
N GLU A 229 4.93 20.70 -4.11
CA GLU A 229 4.94 20.26 -5.51
C GLU A 229 4.76 18.73 -5.60
N LEU A 230 5.50 17.99 -4.78
CA LEU A 230 5.44 16.53 -4.76
C LEU A 230 4.08 16.00 -4.26
N VAL A 231 3.48 16.66 -3.27
CA VAL A 231 2.14 16.33 -2.77
C VAL A 231 1.09 16.50 -3.86
N ARG A 232 1.09 17.64 -4.57
CA ARG A 232 0.17 17.91 -5.69
C ARG A 232 0.31 16.87 -6.81
N LEU A 233 1.55 16.55 -7.19
CA LEU A 233 1.80 15.49 -8.19
C LEU A 233 1.35 14.12 -7.69
N GLY A 234 1.56 13.83 -6.41
CA GLY A 234 1.08 12.62 -5.74
C GLY A 234 -0.44 12.46 -5.87
N GLU A 235 -1.19 13.54 -5.65
CA GLU A 235 -2.65 13.56 -5.73
C GLU A 235 -3.15 13.27 -7.15
N GLU A 236 -2.59 13.94 -8.15
CA GLU A 236 -2.97 13.71 -9.55
C GLU A 236 -2.62 12.30 -10.01
N ILE A 237 -1.41 11.84 -9.70
CA ILE A 237 -0.94 10.51 -10.10
C ILE A 237 -1.72 9.41 -9.37
N PHE A 238 -2.17 9.66 -8.15
CA PHE A 238 -3.05 8.74 -7.45
C PHE A 238 -4.34 8.50 -8.25
N ASP A 239 -5.02 9.59 -8.64
CA ASP A 239 -6.30 9.55 -9.33
C ASP A 239 -6.19 8.86 -10.70
N GLU A 240 -5.08 9.07 -11.42
CA GLU A 240 -4.88 8.53 -12.77
C GLU A 240 -4.32 7.10 -12.80
N PHE A 241 -3.39 6.77 -11.90
CA PHE A 241 -2.58 5.55 -12.02
C PHE A 241 -2.72 4.57 -10.86
N ILE A 242 -3.10 5.03 -9.66
CA ILE A 242 -3.08 4.20 -8.44
C ILE A 242 -4.49 3.73 -8.05
N ALA A 243 -5.52 4.57 -8.20
CA ALA A 243 -6.88 4.28 -7.73
C ALA A 243 -7.41 2.91 -8.20
N ASP A 244 -7.27 2.61 -9.50
CA ASP A 244 -7.74 1.35 -10.11
C ASP A 244 -6.86 0.13 -9.77
N LYS A 245 -5.70 0.35 -9.16
CA LYS A 245 -4.75 -0.69 -8.77
C LYS A 245 -4.91 -1.13 -7.33
N ILE A 246 -5.83 -0.57 -6.57
CA ILE A 246 -6.09 -0.98 -5.19
C ILE A 246 -6.75 -2.36 -5.18
N TRP A 247 -6.26 -3.27 -4.34
CA TRP A 247 -6.92 -4.56 -4.12
C TRP A 247 -8.25 -4.37 -3.39
N PRO A 248 -9.41 -4.73 -4.00
CA PRO A 248 -10.70 -4.56 -3.34
C PRO A 248 -10.81 -5.31 -2.01
N GLY A 249 -10.17 -6.49 -1.92
CA GLY A 249 -10.11 -7.29 -0.70
C GLY A 249 -9.33 -6.60 0.42
N THR A 250 -8.19 -5.97 0.12
CA THR A 250 -7.41 -5.22 1.11
C THR A 250 -8.11 -3.92 1.52
N ARG A 251 -8.76 -3.22 0.58
CA ARG A 251 -9.61 -2.06 0.91
C ARG A 251 -10.75 -2.43 1.86
N THR A 252 -11.38 -3.59 1.65
CA THR A 252 -12.44 -4.09 2.54
C THR A 252 -11.93 -4.35 3.96
N LEU A 253 -10.70 -4.89 4.10
CA LEU A 253 -10.06 -5.06 5.40
C LEU A 253 -9.80 -3.72 6.10
N ALA A 254 -9.30 -2.73 5.37
CA ALA A 254 -9.10 -1.38 5.92
C ALA A 254 -10.44 -0.79 6.40
N GLN A 255 -11.49 -0.89 5.60
CA GLN A 255 -12.83 -0.40 5.98
C GLN A 255 -13.37 -1.12 7.22
N MET A 256 -13.20 -2.43 7.34
CA MET A 256 -13.61 -3.20 8.51
C MET A 256 -12.97 -2.68 9.81
N HIS A 257 -11.71 -2.21 9.77
CA HIS A 257 -11.06 -1.60 10.93
C HIS A 257 -11.60 -0.21 11.25
N LEU A 258 -11.85 0.61 10.22
CA LEU A 258 -12.48 1.93 10.40
C LEU A 258 -13.89 1.80 10.99
N ASP A 259 -14.69 0.86 10.49
CA ASP A 259 -16.05 0.57 10.97
C ASP A 259 -16.05 0.06 12.43
N ALA A 260 -14.93 -0.54 12.87
CA ALA A 260 -14.70 -0.95 14.25
C ALA A 260 -14.16 0.19 15.14
N GLY A 261 -14.09 1.42 14.63
CA GLY A 261 -13.58 2.61 15.34
C GLY A 261 -12.07 2.60 15.55
N GLN A 262 -11.31 1.77 14.82
CA GLN A 262 -9.87 1.65 14.96
C GLN A 262 -9.12 2.58 14.01
N GLN A 263 -7.88 2.93 14.38
CA GLN A 263 -7.02 3.68 13.47
C GLN A 263 -6.50 2.77 12.34
N VAL A 264 -6.36 3.32 11.14
CA VAL A 264 -5.78 2.60 9.99
C VAL A 264 -4.61 3.38 9.41
N TRP A 265 -3.44 2.73 9.40
CA TRP A 265 -2.17 3.34 9.02
C TRP A 265 -1.52 2.58 7.87
N LEU A 266 -0.99 3.30 6.90
CA LEU A 266 -0.10 2.73 5.88
C LEU A 266 1.34 2.67 6.41
N VAL A 267 2.12 1.67 6.00
CA VAL A 267 3.52 1.49 6.39
C VAL A 267 4.35 1.04 5.20
N THR A 268 5.10 1.94 4.57
CA THR A 268 5.72 1.69 3.25
C THR A 268 7.13 2.25 3.11
N ALA A 269 7.91 1.66 2.20
CA ALA A 269 9.21 2.18 1.77
C ALA A 269 9.07 3.40 0.83
N THR A 270 7.88 3.65 0.27
CA THR A 270 7.57 4.81 -0.56
C THR A 270 7.67 6.12 0.24
N PRO A 271 8.00 7.27 -0.39
CA PRO A 271 8.01 8.56 0.28
C PRO A 271 6.74 8.85 1.07
N VAL A 272 6.91 9.44 2.25
CA VAL A 272 5.79 9.71 3.17
C VAL A 272 4.73 10.62 2.57
N GLU A 273 5.11 11.55 1.68
CA GLU A 273 4.20 12.45 0.99
C GLU A 273 3.19 11.67 0.14
N LEU A 274 3.68 10.75 -0.69
CA LEU A 274 2.82 9.90 -1.53
C LEU A 274 2.01 8.92 -0.68
N ALA A 275 2.61 8.36 0.36
CA ALA A 275 1.91 7.47 1.27
C ALA A 275 0.74 8.19 1.99
N GLN A 276 0.94 9.45 2.40
CA GLN A 276 -0.12 10.26 2.99
C GLN A 276 -1.22 10.60 1.99
N THR A 277 -0.87 10.94 0.74
CA THR A 277 -1.88 11.10 -0.31
C THR A 277 -2.75 9.86 -0.47
N ILE A 278 -2.16 8.66 -0.49
CA ILE A 278 -2.93 7.40 -0.57
C ILE A 278 -3.84 7.25 0.67
N ALA A 279 -3.33 7.53 1.87
CA ALA A 279 -4.09 7.44 3.10
C ALA A 279 -5.29 8.41 3.11
N ASP A 280 -5.07 9.67 2.73
CA ASP A 280 -6.10 10.70 2.70
C ASP A 280 -7.19 10.37 1.67
N ARG A 281 -6.79 9.96 0.45
CA ARG A 281 -7.73 9.57 -0.62
C ARG A 281 -8.57 8.34 -0.28
N LEU A 282 -8.08 7.48 0.62
CA LEU A 282 -8.79 6.30 1.10
C LEU A 282 -9.51 6.51 2.43
N GLY A 283 -9.46 7.72 3.00
CA GLY A 283 -10.10 8.02 4.30
C GLY A 283 -9.45 7.29 5.47
N LEU A 284 -8.16 6.97 5.38
CA LEU A 284 -7.40 6.32 6.46
C LEU A 284 -6.91 7.36 7.48
N THR A 285 -6.39 6.88 8.61
CA THR A 285 -5.86 7.73 9.68
C THR A 285 -4.57 8.44 9.26
N GLY A 286 -3.69 7.76 8.51
CA GLY A 286 -2.48 8.35 7.97
C GLY A 286 -1.47 7.32 7.48
N ALA A 287 -0.22 7.74 7.27
CA ALA A 287 0.83 6.90 6.73
C ALA A 287 2.19 7.10 7.41
N LEU A 288 2.94 6.00 7.47
CA LEU A 288 4.35 5.90 7.78
C LEU A 288 5.08 5.58 6.47
N GLY A 289 5.88 6.52 5.97
CA GLY A 289 6.70 6.36 4.76
C GLY A 289 8.16 6.71 4.96
N THR A 290 8.96 6.55 3.91
CA THR A 290 10.34 7.04 3.85
C THR A 290 10.36 8.55 3.91
N VAL A 291 11.23 9.13 4.75
CA VAL A 291 11.32 10.58 4.94
C VAL A 291 12.53 11.13 4.20
N ALA A 292 12.26 11.89 3.13
CA ALA A 292 13.26 12.76 2.52
C ALA A 292 13.47 13.99 3.42
N GLU A 293 14.72 14.38 3.62
CA GLU A 293 15.05 15.57 4.40
C GLU A 293 14.65 16.81 3.61
N SER A 294 13.94 17.71 4.29
CA SER A 294 13.57 19.02 3.77
C SER A 294 13.91 20.12 4.78
N VAL A 295 14.20 21.31 4.27
CA VAL A 295 14.44 22.53 5.05
C VAL A 295 13.58 23.62 4.44
N ASP A 296 12.78 24.30 5.26
CA ASP A 296 11.87 25.36 4.84
C ASP A 296 10.95 24.95 3.66
N GLY A 297 10.44 23.71 3.70
CA GLY A 297 9.55 23.17 2.66
C GLY A 297 10.26 22.76 1.36
N VAL A 298 11.59 22.71 1.33
CA VAL A 298 12.39 22.35 0.15
C VAL A 298 13.25 21.12 0.42
N PHE A 299 13.18 20.11 -0.46
CA PHE A 299 13.97 18.89 -0.32
C PHE A 299 15.47 19.13 -0.47
N THR A 300 16.27 18.50 0.39
CA THR A 300 17.74 18.61 0.35
C THR A 300 18.40 17.56 -0.54
N GLY A 301 17.63 16.57 -1.01
CA GLY A 301 18.16 15.40 -1.74
C GLY A 301 18.77 14.32 -0.85
N ARG A 302 18.56 14.38 0.48
CA ARG A 302 18.99 13.34 1.44
C ARG A 302 17.80 12.67 2.10
N LEU A 303 18.02 11.51 2.73
CA LEU A 303 17.01 10.90 3.62
C LEU A 303 17.33 11.19 5.09
N VAL A 304 16.29 11.26 5.91
CA VAL A 304 16.42 11.19 7.36
C VAL A 304 16.56 9.71 7.76
N GLY A 305 17.80 9.27 7.99
CA GLY A 305 18.11 7.86 8.29
C GLY A 305 18.27 7.02 7.02
N ASP A 306 17.25 6.24 6.69
CA ASP A 306 17.25 5.28 5.58
C ASP A 306 15.86 5.15 4.93
N ILE A 307 15.75 4.35 3.87
CA ILE A 307 14.47 3.88 3.34
C ILE A 307 13.75 3.10 4.46
N LEU A 308 12.47 3.38 4.65
CA LEU A 308 11.64 2.75 5.67
C LEU A 308 11.34 1.30 5.29
N HIS A 309 12.22 0.39 5.67
CA HIS A 309 12.17 -1.01 5.26
C HIS A 309 12.54 -1.94 6.40
N GLY A 310 11.96 -3.15 6.43
CA GLY A 310 12.21 -4.17 7.44
C GLY A 310 12.17 -3.66 8.89
N LEU A 311 13.34 -3.64 9.56
CA LEU A 311 13.46 -3.16 10.94
C LEU A 311 13.00 -1.70 11.11
N GLY A 312 13.15 -0.85 10.08
CA GLY A 312 12.66 0.54 10.12
C GLY A 312 11.15 0.62 10.23
N LYS A 313 10.41 -0.20 9.46
CA LYS A 313 8.94 -0.28 9.56
C LYS A 313 8.50 -0.73 10.95
N ALA A 314 9.15 -1.78 11.49
CA ALA A 314 8.89 -2.25 12.84
C ALA A 314 9.17 -1.17 13.90
N HIS A 315 10.24 -0.39 13.73
CA HIS A 315 10.55 0.73 14.61
C HIS A 315 9.51 1.85 14.50
N ALA A 316 9.10 2.23 13.28
CA ALA A 316 8.06 3.24 13.05
C ALA A 316 6.74 2.88 13.73
N VAL A 317 6.27 1.65 13.53
CA VAL A 317 5.03 1.15 14.15
C VAL A 317 5.12 1.19 15.67
N ARG A 318 6.27 0.78 16.25
CA ARG A 318 6.48 0.85 17.70
C ARG A 318 6.47 2.30 18.21
N THR A 319 7.17 3.20 17.54
CA THR A 319 7.24 4.62 17.91
C THR A 319 5.87 5.27 17.81
N LEU A 320 5.13 5.01 16.74
CA LEU A 320 3.77 5.50 16.56
C LEU A 320 2.85 4.96 17.65
N ALA A 321 2.93 3.66 17.98
CA ALA A 321 2.13 3.08 19.05
C ALA A 321 2.38 3.74 20.41
N ILE A 322 3.62 4.13 20.71
CA ILE A 322 3.94 4.89 21.93
C ILE A 322 3.32 6.30 21.89
N ARG A 323 3.38 6.97 20.74
CA ARG A 323 2.87 8.34 20.56
C ARG A 323 1.36 8.42 20.64
N GLU A 324 0.67 7.46 20.04
CA GLU A 324 -0.79 7.41 19.93
C GLU A 324 -1.47 6.54 21.01
N GLY A 325 -0.70 5.96 21.94
CA GLY A 325 -1.24 5.15 23.05
C GLY A 325 -1.79 3.78 22.63
N LEU A 326 -1.30 3.22 21.52
CA LEU A 326 -1.78 1.96 20.97
C LEU A 326 -1.23 0.76 21.74
N ASN A 327 -2.11 -0.20 22.02
CA ASN A 327 -1.71 -1.51 22.51
C ASN A 327 -1.47 -2.44 21.32
N LEU A 328 -0.20 -2.66 20.95
CA LEU A 328 0.17 -3.50 19.80
C LEU A 328 -0.44 -4.91 19.84
N LYS A 329 -0.74 -5.48 21.02
CA LYS A 329 -1.42 -6.78 21.13
C LYS A 329 -2.87 -6.77 20.68
N ARG A 330 -3.48 -5.59 20.55
CA ARG A 330 -4.82 -5.38 19.96
C ARG A 330 -4.73 -4.92 18.51
N CYS A 331 -3.54 -4.64 18.00
CA CYS A 331 -3.34 -4.18 16.64
C CYS A 331 -3.25 -5.36 15.67
N THR A 332 -3.51 -5.06 14.40
CA THR A 332 -3.36 -5.98 13.27
C THR A 332 -2.33 -5.43 12.28
N ALA A 333 -1.58 -6.29 11.62
CA ALA A 333 -0.68 -5.89 10.54
C ALA A 333 -0.82 -6.80 9.31
N TYR A 334 -0.70 -6.19 8.14
CA TYR A 334 -0.89 -6.79 6.82
C TYR A 334 0.33 -6.52 5.94
N SER A 335 0.90 -7.54 5.31
CA SER A 335 2.00 -7.40 4.34
C SER A 335 2.12 -8.62 3.44
N ASP A 336 2.77 -8.47 2.29
CA ASP A 336 3.12 -9.52 1.33
C ASP A 336 4.59 -9.94 1.39
N SER A 337 5.46 -9.15 2.01
CA SER A 337 6.91 -9.37 1.96
C SER A 337 7.49 -9.99 3.23
N HIS A 338 8.45 -10.90 3.06
CA HIS A 338 9.26 -11.44 4.16
C HIS A 338 9.96 -10.35 4.96
N ASN A 339 10.35 -9.25 4.30
CA ASN A 339 11.01 -8.13 4.94
C ASN A 339 10.19 -7.52 6.08
N ASP A 340 8.87 -7.66 6.04
CA ASP A 340 7.96 -7.12 7.05
C ASP A 340 7.68 -8.07 8.21
N VAL A 341 8.30 -9.26 8.24
CA VAL A 341 8.23 -10.20 9.37
C VAL A 341 8.52 -9.51 10.72
N PRO A 342 9.52 -8.62 10.87
CA PRO A 342 9.71 -7.88 12.11
C PRO A 342 8.49 -7.07 12.53
N MET A 343 7.83 -6.37 11.60
CA MET A 343 6.61 -5.59 11.87
C MET A 343 5.43 -6.50 12.22
N LEU A 344 5.19 -7.54 11.41
CA LEU A 344 4.14 -8.53 11.62
C LEU A 344 4.28 -9.23 12.98
N SER A 345 5.52 -9.42 13.46
CA SER A 345 5.81 -10.02 14.76
C SER A 345 5.51 -9.13 15.97
N LEU A 346 5.31 -7.82 15.78
CA LEU A 346 5.06 -6.88 16.88
C LEU A 346 3.62 -6.87 17.35
N VAL A 347 2.69 -7.17 16.45
CA VAL A 347 1.26 -6.98 16.65
C VAL A 347 0.58 -8.25 17.17
N GLY A 348 -0.65 -8.10 17.69
CA GLY A 348 -1.44 -9.23 18.18
C GLY A 348 -1.99 -10.12 17.07
N THR A 349 -2.21 -9.58 15.88
CA THR A 349 -2.73 -10.32 14.73
C THR A 349 -1.93 -9.96 13.48
N ALA A 350 -1.33 -10.97 12.85
CA ALA A 350 -0.58 -10.82 11.61
C ALA A 350 -1.29 -11.56 10.48
N VAL A 351 -1.41 -10.91 9.34
CA VAL A 351 -2.06 -11.47 8.15
C VAL A 351 -1.16 -11.27 6.94
N ALA A 352 -0.79 -12.37 6.29
CA ALA A 352 -0.02 -12.36 5.06
C ALA A 352 -0.95 -12.17 3.86
N ILE A 353 -0.82 -11.05 3.15
CA ILE A 353 -1.61 -10.71 1.97
C ILE A 353 -0.77 -10.97 0.74
N ASN A 354 -1.25 -11.72 -0.24
CA ASN A 354 -0.51 -12.01 -1.48
C ASN A 354 0.97 -12.43 -1.26
N PRO A 355 1.31 -13.26 -0.26
CA PRO A 355 2.70 -13.36 0.19
C PRO A 355 3.66 -13.86 -0.88
N ASP A 356 4.91 -13.40 -0.79
CA ASP A 356 6.07 -14.03 -1.42
C ASP A 356 6.30 -15.46 -0.88
N ALA A 357 7.29 -16.17 -1.41
CA ALA A 357 7.55 -17.56 -1.02
C ALA A 357 7.93 -17.67 0.46
N ASP A 358 8.83 -16.80 0.91
CA ASP A 358 9.42 -16.84 2.25
C ASP A 358 8.43 -16.40 3.34
N LEU A 359 7.66 -15.33 3.12
CA LEU A 359 6.60 -14.91 4.03
C LEU A 359 5.52 -15.98 4.11
N ARG A 360 5.20 -16.66 3.01
CA ARG A 360 4.22 -17.77 3.02
C ARG A 360 4.70 -18.91 3.90
N GLU A 361 6.00 -19.25 3.86
CA GLU A 361 6.56 -20.25 4.76
C GLU A 361 6.49 -19.81 6.22
N VAL A 362 6.94 -18.60 6.52
CA VAL A 362 6.88 -18.03 7.88
C VAL A 362 5.45 -18.00 8.41
N ALA A 363 4.49 -17.57 7.58
CA ALA A 363 3.07 -17.52 7.94
C ALA A 363 2.51 -18.92 8.28
N ARG A 364 2.88 -19.96 7.50
CA ARG A 364 2.49 -21.34 7.80
C ARG A 364 3.08 -21.84 9.12
N VAL A 365 4.37 -21.58 9.37
CA VAL A 365 5.05 -21.99 10.61
C VAL A 365 4.45 -21.30 11.83
N ARG A 366 4.12 -20.01 11.71
CA ARG A 366 3.59 -19.19 12.81
C ARG A 366 2.07 -19.22 12.95
N GLY A 367 1.36 -19.88 12.03
CA GLY A 367 -0.10 -19.92 12.01
C GLY A 367 -0.74 -18.57 11.68
N TRP A 368 -0.06 -17.70 10.94
CA TRP A 368 -0.62 -16.44 10.46
C TRP A 368 -1.63 -16.70 9.33
N GLU A 369 -2.69 -15.90 9.29
CA GLU A 369 -3.69 -15.99 8.23
C GLU A 369 -3.06 -15.60 6.89
N ILE A 370 -3.38 -16.33 5.82
CA ILE A 370 -2.93 -16.03 4.46
C ILE A 370 -4.14 -15.70 3.59
N ARG A 371 -4.14 -14.55 2.93
CA ARG A 371 -5.12 -14.19 1.90
C ARG A 371 -4.44 -13.89 0.58
N ASP A 372 -4.79 -14.61 -0.48
CA ASP A 372 -4.19 -14.43 -1.80
C ASP A 372 -5.25 -13.98 -2.83
N TYR A 373 -5.29 -12.68 -3.11
CA TYR A 373 -6.23 -12.05 -4.03
C TYR A 373 -5.80 -12.20 -5.51
N ARG A 374 -4.57 -12.63 -5.77
CA ARG A 374 -4.08 -12.91 -7.14
C ARG A 374 -4.79 -14.11 -7.76
N THR A 375 -5.16 -15.09 -6.94
CA THR A 375 -5.78 -16.35 -7.38
C THR A 375 -7.14 -16.14 -8.02
N ALA A 376 -7.99 -15.26 -7.46
CA ALA A 376 -9.30 -14.95 -8.02
C ALA A 376 -9.20 -14.35 -9.43
N ARG A 377 -8.17 -13.51 -9.67
CA ARG A 377 -7.90 -12.93 -10.99
C ARG A 377 -7.38 -13.96 -12.00
N LYS A 378 -6.48 -14.87 -11.59
CA LYS A 378 -6.02 -15.98 -12.46
C LYS A 378 -7.19 -16.88 -12.88
N ALA A 379 -8.07 -17.21 -11.94
CA ALA A 379 -9.27 -18.01 -12.22
C ALA A 379 -10.23 -17.30 -13.20
N ALA A 380 -10.44 -15.99 -13.07
CA ALA A 380 -11.26 -15.22 -14.01
C ALA A 380 -10.62 -15.10 -15.40
N LYS A 381 -9.32 -14.79 -15.48
CA LYS A 381 -8.58 -14.63 -16.75
C LYS A 381 -8.51 -15.93 -17.56
N ILE A 382 -8.41 -17.08 -16.89
CA ILE A 382 -8.36 -18.40 -17.55
C ILE A 382 -9.78 -18.96 -17.78
N GLY A 383 -10.70 -18.81 -16.82
CA GLY A 383 -12.02 -19.43 -16.86
C GLY A 383 -12.99 -18.80 -17.86
N VAL A 384 -12.95 -17.47 -18.05
CA VAL A 384 -13.87 -16.78 -18.96
C VAL A 384 -13.62 -17.14 -20.43
N PRO A 385 -12.38 -17.11 -20.96
CA PRO A 385 -12.11 -17.53 -22.34
C PRO A 385 -12.46 -19.00 -22.59
N THR A 386 -12.14 -19.90 -21.65
CA THR A 386 -12.44 -21.33 -21.80
C THR A 386 -13.96 -21.61 -21.79
N ALA A 387 -14.73 -20.91 -20.95
CA ALA A 387 -16.18 -21.05 -20.93
C ALA A 387 -16.84 -20.51 -22.22
N VAL A 388 -16.35 -19.40 -22.77
CA VAL A 388 -16.83 -18.85 -24.05
C VAL A 388 -16.51 -19.81 -25.21
N LEU A 389 -15.30 -20.38 -25.25
CA LEU A 389 -14.89 -21.33 -26.29
C LEU A 389 -15.74 -22.60 -26.26
N LEU A 390 -15.96 -23.17 -25.07
CA LEU A 390 -16.82 -24.35 -24.89
C LEU A 390 -18.29 -24.05 -25.18
N GLY A 391 -18.77 -22.86 -24.79
CA GLY A 391 -20.12 -22.40 -25.11
C GLY A 391 -20.36 -22.24 -26.61
N ALA A 392 -19.39 -21.69 -27.34
CA ALA A 392 -19.44 -21.56 -28.80
C ALA A 392 -19.43 -22.93 -29.50
N ALA A 393 -18.57 -23.85 -29.06
CA ALA A 393 -18.51 -25.22 -29.60
C ALA A 393 -19.81 -26.01 -29.31
N GLY A 394 -20.35 -25.91 -28.09
CA GLY A 394 -21.61 -26.53 -27.70
C GLY A 394 -22.82 -25.95 -28.45
N GLY A 395 -22.86 -24.62 -28.61
CA GLY A 395 -23.88 -23.93 -29.40
C GLY A 395 -23.83 -24.30 -30.89
N GLY A 396 -22.62 -24.37 -31.47
CA GLY A 396 -22.41 -24.78 -32.85
C GLY A 396 -22.84 -26.23 -33.12
N ALA A 397 -22.52 -27.16 -32.20
CA ALA A 397 -22.96 -28.55 -32.31
C ALA A 397 -24.49 -28.70 -32.22
N ALA A 398 -25.14 -27.96 -31.31
CA ALA A 398 -26.60 -27.97 -31.18
C ALA A 398 -27.30 -27.39 -32.43
N ALA A 399 -26.75 -26.33 -33.04
CA ALA A 399 -27.25 -25.76 -34.28
C ALA A 399 -27.09 -26.72 -35.47
N ALA A 400 -25.95 -27.41 -35.59
CA ALA A 400 -25.70 -28.39 -36.65
C ALA A 400 -26.65 -29.60 -36.56
N VAL A 401 -26.88 -30.13 -35.36
CA VAL A 401 -27.85 -31.23 -35.13
C VAL A 401 -29.27 -30.81 -35.47
N ARG A 402 -29.63 -29.55 -35.22
CA ARG A 402 -30.95 -29.01 -35.57
C ARG A 402 -31.12 -28.82 -37.09
N HIS A 403 -30.04 -28.52 -37.80
CA HIS A 403 -30.06 -28.35 -39.25
C HIS A 403 -30.12 -29.69 -40.01
N LEU A 404 -29.55 -30.76 -39.45
CA LEU A 404 -29.58 -32.13 -40.00
C LEU A 404 -30.91 -32.88 -39.76
N ARG A 405 -31.82 -32.33 -38.96
CA ARG A 405 -33.14 -32.90 -38.64
C ARG A 405 -34.30 -32.26 -39.42
N ARG A 406 -34.01 -31.30 -40.30
CA ARG A 406 -34.94 -30.79 -41.32
C ARG A 406 -34.64 -31.47 -42.64
#